data_AF-V4KAK1-F1
#
_entry.id   AF-V4KAK1-F1
#
_cell.length_a   1.000
_cell.length_b   1.000
_cell.length_c   1.000
_cell.angle_alpha   90.00
_cell.angle_beta   90.00
_cell.angle_gamma   90.00
#
_symmetry.space_group_name_H-M   'P 1'
#
loop_
_entity.id
_entity.type
_entity.pdbx_description
1 polymer ?
#
loop_
_entity_poly.entity_id
_entity_poly.type
_entity_poly.pdbx_seq_one_letter_code
_entity_poly.pdbx_strand_id
1 'polypeptide(L)'
;MLESRDRECYLLSCVIVFIFAVPCYSHESLFDGKTLYAGKELFKETLPLQSGSRVYKLEGLKSNSWYEVKISYPASIPALFSLQLLRNGEMGLKLNQMRRLLNTEKLIFKSESLEEVNNKDGLYVMVTVEPEGIVAIPNFKERSFIIYNIVCEEQLLGIAYSCWSVVVLVVLCLVVALILPRYFLPSYLLMKDEDRDR
;
A
#
# COMPACT_ATOMS: atom_id res chain seq x y z
N MET A 1 32.68 -22.76 23.20
CA MET A 1 31.53 -21.97 23.69
C MET A 1 31.58 -20.51 23.23
N LEU A 2 32.75 -19.86 23.13
CA LEU A 2 32.86 -18.48 22.58
C LEU A 2 32.46 -18.38 21.09
N GLU A 3 32.85 -19.36 20.27
CA GLU A 3 32.69 -19.32 18.81
C GLU A 3 31.24 -19.38 18.30
N SER A 4 30.30 -19.82 19.15
CA SER A 4 28.85 -19.82 18.85
C SER A 4 28.24 -18.44 19.07
N ARG A 5 28.74 -17.70 20.06
CA ARG A 5 28.19 -16.42 20.50
C ARG A 5 28.56 -15.29 19.52
N ASP A 6 29.77 -15.35 18.96
CA ASP A 6 30.22 -14.39 17.93
C ASP A 6 29.43 -14.54 16.61
N ARG A 7 29.01 -15.76 16.28
CA ARG A 7 28.23 -16.07 15.06
C ARG A 7 26.78 -15.55 15.16
N GLU A 8 26.19 -15.61 16.34
CA GLU A 8 24.86 -15.07 16.64
C GLU A 8 24.85 -13.53 16.63
N CYS A 9 25.88 -12.89 17.19
CA CYS A 9 26.05 -11.44 17.10
C CYS A 9 26.20 -10.98 15.66
N TYR A 10 26.90 -11.75 14.81
CA TYR A 10 27.04 -11.45 13.39
C TYR A 10 25.71 -11.52 12.65
N LEU A 11 24.92 -12.58 12.85
CA LEU A 11 23.59 -12.72 12.23
C LEU A 11 22.63 -11.61 12.66
N LEU A 12 22.58 -11.28 13.95
CA LEU A 12 21.80 -10.16 14.46
C LEU A 12 22.24 -8.83 13.86
N SER A 13 23.55 -8.59 13.73
CA SER A 13 24.09 -7.39 13.09
C SER A 13 23.74 -7.31 11.60
N CYS A 14 23.75 -8.44 10.89
CA CYS A 14 23.35 -8.51 9.48
C CYS A 14 21.86 -8.19 9.29
N VAL A 15 20.99 -8.68 10.18
CA VAL A 15 19.54 -8.37 10.15
C VAL A 15 19.29 -6.88 10.41
N ILE A 16 20.02 -6.28 11.37
CA ILE A 16 19.91 -4.85 11.68
C ILE A 16 20.36 -4.00 10.48
N VAL A 17 21.50 -4.32 9.85
CA VAL A 17 22.00 -3.62 8.66
C VAL A 17 21.01 -3.75 7.49
N PHE A 18 20.35 -4.90 7.33
CA PHE A 18 19.34 -5.11 6.28
C PHE A 18 18.07 -4.26 6.50
N ILE A 19 17.67 -4.02 7.75
CA ILE A 19 16.53 -3.15 8.10
C ILE A 19 16.85 -1.69 7.80
N PHE A 20 18.08 -1.23 8.07
CA PHE A 20 18.51 0.15 7.81
C PHE A 20 18.83 0.44 6.33
N ALA A 21 19.01 -0.60 5.51
CA ALA A 21 19.39 -0.45 4.10
C ALA A 21 18.20 -0.31 3.14
N VAL A 22 16.94 -0.38 3.60
CA VAL A 22 15.75 -0.17 2.74
C VAL A 22 15.54 1.33 2.53
N PRO A 23 15.86 1.88 1.34
CA PRO A 23 15.71 3.31 1.11
C PRO A 23 14.26 3.59 0.74
N CYS A 24 13.55 4.38 1.55
CA CYS A 24 12.33 5.06 1.09
C CYS A 24 12.75 6.20 0.15
N TYR A 25 12.86 5.92 -1.15
CA TYR A 25 13.09 6.93 -2.17
C TYR A 25 11.76 7.51 -2.67
N SER A 26 11.40 8.69 -2.16
CA SER A 26 10.27 9.46 -2.69
C SER A 26 10.81 10.52 -3.66
N HIS A 27 10.63 10.32 -4.96
CA HIS A 27 11.03 11.26 -6.00
C HIS A 27 9.84 12.14 -6.42
N GLU A 28 9.80 13.39 -5.92
CA GLU A 28 8.86 14.41 -6.40
C GLU A 28 9.18 14.79 -7.86
N SER A 29 8.18 14.75 -8.74
CA SER A 29 8.25 15.42 -10.05
C SER A 29 6.94 16.14 -10.30
N LEU A 30 7.02 17.46 -10.34
CA LEU A 30 5.96 18.40 -10.62
C LEU A 30 5.83 18.55 -12.15
N PHE A 31 4.72 18.13 -12.77
CA PHE A 31 4.21 18.76 -14.00
C PHE A 31 2.73 18.37 -14.27
N ASP A 32 2.07 19.29 -14.98
CA ASP A 32 0.64 19.42 -15.25
C ASP A 32 0.18 18.48 -16.38
N GLY A 33 -0.93 17.77 -16.15
CA GLY A 33 -1.27 16.49 -16.79
C GLY A 33 -0.76 15.31 -15.97
N LYS A 34 -1.34 15.09 -14.76
CA LYS A 34 -0.76 14.15 -13.79
C LYS A 34 -1.05 12.70 -14.15
N THR A 35 -0.02 12.07 -14.68
CA THR A 35 0.09 10.62 -14.76
C THR A 35 0.36 10.05 -13.37
N LEU A 36 -0.44 9.08 -12.97
CA LEU A 36 -0.22 8.27 -11.78
C LEU A 36 0.45 6.95 -12.21
N TYR A 37 1.76 6.87 -11.98
CA TYR A 37 2.53 5.66 -12.26
C TYR A 37 2.32 4.62 -11.17
N ALA A 38 2.16 3.35 -11.58
CA ALA A 38 2.13 2.24 -10.64
C ALA A 38 3.39 2.22 -9.75
N GLY A 39 3.21 2.16 -8.43
CA GLY A 39 4.26 2.16 -7.42
C GLY A 39 4.82 3.54 -7.06
N LYS A 40 4.34 4.63 -7.69
CA LYS A 40 4.78 6.00 -7.37
C LYS A 40 3.66 6.80 -6.71
N GLU A 41 3.91 7.26 -5.50
CA GLU A 41 2.99 8.14 -4.77
C GLU A 41 3.12 9.58 -5.27
N LEU A 42 1.98 10.23 -5.47
CA LEU A 42 1.86 11.67 -5.68
C LEU A 42 1.49 12.34 -4.36
N PHE A 43 2.35 13.25 -3.91
CA PHE A 43 2.24 13.92 -2.63
C PHE A 43 1.64 15.31 -2.77
N LYS A 44 0.88 15.73 -1.75
CA LYS A 44 0.39 17.10 -1.57
C LYS A 44 -0.39 17.63 -2.78
N GLU A 45 -1.17 16.76 -3.40
CA GLU A 45 -2.14 17.14 -4.41
C GLU A 45 -3.19 18.07 -3.81
N THR A 46 -3.66 19.04 -4.59
CA THR A 46 -4.70 19.97 -4.17
C THR A 46 -5.93 19.87 -5.06
N LEU A 47 -7.10 19.87 -4.42
CA LEU A 47 -8.42 19.94 -5.09
C LEU A 47 -9.30 21.01 -4.41
N PRO A 48 -10.14 21.74 -5.18
CA PRO A 48 -11.19 22.57 -4.59
C PRO A 48 -12.12 21.72 -3.73
N LEU A 49 -12.39 22.13 -2.49
CA LEU A 49 -13.25 21.36 -1.60
C LEU A 49 -14.71 21.34 -2.11
N GLN A 50 -15.16 22.44 -2.72
CA GLN A 50 -16.49 22.52 -3.32
C GLN A 50 -16.48 21.94 -4.73
N SER A 51 -16.99 20.72 -4.86
CA SER A 51 -17.17 20.02 -6.15
C SER A 51 -15.88 19.91 -6.97
N GLY A 52 -14.75 19.72 -6.31
CA GLY A 52 -13.48 19.48 -6.99
C GLY A 52 -13.48 18.12 -7.68
N SER A 53 -12.94 18.07 -8.90
CA SER A 53 -12.68 16.83 -9.61
C SER A 53 -11.34 16.90 -10.33
N ARG A 54 -10.60 15.78 -10.35
CA ARG A 54 -9.37 15.63 -11.13
C ARG A 54 -9.28 14.22 -11.69
N VAL A 55 -8.84 14.12 -12.94
CA VAL A 55 -8.59 12.85 -13.61
C VAL A 55 -7.09 12.59 -13.65
N TYR A 56 -6.70 11.37 -13.28
CA TYR A 56 -5.34 10.87 -13.35
C TYR A 56 -5.25 9.78 -14.40
N LYS A 57 -4.29 9.88 -15.32
CA LYS A 57 -4.00 8.80 -16.26
C LYS A 57 -3.14 7.76 -15.56
N LEU A 58 -3.54 6.50 -15.61
CA LEU A 58 -2.75 5.40 -15.06
C LEU A 58 -1.72 4.92 -16.08
N GLU A 59 -0.45 4.87 -15.69
CA GLU A 59 0.63 4.34 -16.53
C GLU A 59 1.52 3.36 -15.74
N GLY A 60 2.26 2.52 -16.48
CA GLY A 60 3.12 1.49 -15.89
C GLY A 60 2.37 0.27 -15.34
N LEU A 61 1.14 0.04 -15.79
CA LEU A 61 0.34 -1.13 -15.41
C LEU A 61 0.84 -2.39 -16.13
N LYS A 62 0.91 -3.50 -15.39
CA LYS A 62 1.19 -4.85 -15.88
C LYS A 62 -0.13 -5.54 -16.22
N SER A 63 -0.13 -6.33 -17.29
CA SER A 63 -1.31 -7.08 -17.70
C SER A 63 -1.69 -8.16 -16.69
N ASN A 64 -3.00 -8.37 -16.51
CA ASN A 64 -3.56 -9.39 -15.62
C ASN A 64 -3.14 -9.26 -14.14
N SER A 65 -2.63 -8.10 -13.73
CA SER A 65 -2.28 -7.79 -12.34
C SER A 65 -3.41 -7.03 -11.64
N TRP A 66 -3.49 -7.18 -10.32
CA TRP A 66 -4.39 -6.40 -9.47
C TRP A 66 -3.71 -5.11 -9.04
N TYR A 67 -4.50 -4.04 -9.02
CA TYR A 67 -4.06 -2.71 -8.63
C TYR A 67 -5.00 -2.12 -7.60
N GLU A 68 -4.41 -1.32 -6.72
CA GLU A 68 -5.12 -0.62 -5.67
C GLU A 68 -4.74 0.86 -5.69
N VAL A 69 -5.75 1.72 -5.90
CA VAL A 69 -5.59 3.17 -5.81
C VAL A 69 -6.09 3.63 -4.45
N LYS A 70 -5.26 4.37 -3.74
CA LYS A 70 -5.54 4.85 -2.39
C LYS A 70 -5.42 6.37 -2.35
N ILE A 71 -6.32 7.00 -1.62
CA ILE A 71 -6.23 8.42 -1.27
C ILE A 71 -6.14 8.56 0.25
N SER A 72 -5.22 9.43 0.68
CA SER A 72 -5.10 9.86 2.07
C SER A 72 -5.19 11.38 2.16
N TYR A 73 -5.92 11.88 3.15
CA TYR A 73 -6.13 13.31 3.38
C TYR A 73 -6.27 13.58 4.89
N PRO A 74 -6.06 14.82 5.36
CA PRO A 74 -6.09 15.12 6.78
C PRO A 74 -7.51 15.00 7.35
N ALA A 75 -7.65 14.23 8.44
CA ALA A 75 -8.93 14.02 9.13
C ALA A 75 -9.54 15.29 9.76
N SER A 76 -8.77 16.38 9.86
CA SER A 76 -9.25 17.67 10.40
C SER A 76 -10.17 18.43 9.44
N ILE A 77 -10.23 18.03 8.17
CA ILE A 77 -11.10 18.64 7.16
C ILE A 77 -12.17 17.61 6.80
N PRO A 78 -13.45 17.87 7.08
CA PRO A 78 -14.48 16.90 6.81
C PRO A 78 -14.81 16.95 5.31
N ALA A 79 -14.36 15.93 4.59
CA ALA A 79 -14.45 15.83 3.14
C ALA A 79 -14.68 14.39 2.74
N LEU A 80 -15.55 14.21 1.75
CA LEU A 80 -15.85 12.94 1.12
C LEU A 80 -15.11 12.87 -0.21
N PHE A 81 -14.16 11.96 -0.34
CA PHE A 81 -13.57 11.64 -1.62
C PHE A 81 -14.35 10.51 -2.29
N SER A 82 -14.38 10.50 -3.62
CA SER A 82 -14.86 9.35 -4.39
C SER A 82 -13.89 9.03 -5.52
N LEU A 83 -13.66 7.74 -5.73
CA LEU A 83 -12.77 7.20 -6.76
C LEU A 83 -13.60 6.46 -7.81
N GLN A 84 -13.41 6.80 -9.08
CA GLN A 84 -14.08 6.14 -10.18
C GLN A 84 -13.06 5.74 -11.24
N LEU A 85 -13.14 4.48 -11.70
CA LEU A 85 -12.32 4.00 -12.80
C LEU A 85 -12.99 4.37 -14.12
N LEU A 86 -12.25 5.06 -14.98
CA LEU A 86 -12.72 5.43 -16.32
C LEU A 86 -11.93 4.64 -17.36
N ARG A 87 -12.64 4.06 -18.32
CA ARG A 87 -12.05 3.40 -19.49
C ARG A 87 -12.47 4.21 -20.71
N ASN A 88 -11.51 4.65 -21.52
CA ASN A 88 -11.77 5.47 -22.70
C ASN A 88 -12.57 6.78 -22.41
N GLY A 89 -12.42 7.37 -21.22
CA GLY A 89 -13.20 8.55 -20.83
C GLY A 89 -14.69 8.29 -20.57
N GLU A 90 -15.16 7.06 -20.77
CA GLU A 90 -16.49 6.61 -20.35
C GLU A 90 -16.41 6.10 -18.91
N MET A 91 -17.50 6.31 -18.15
CA MET A 91 -17.62 5.82 -16.78
C MET A 91 -17.56 4.29 -16.79
N GLY A 92 -16.40 3.74 -16.47
CA GLY A 92 -16.25 2.34 -16.13
C GLY A 92 -17.07 2.03 -14.89
N LEU A 93 -17.56 0.80 -14.81
CA LEU A 93 -18.40 0.25 -13.73
C LEU A 93 -18.05 0.87 -12.37
N LYS A 94 -19.06 1.41 -11.66
CA LYS A 94 -18.98 1.75 -10.23
C LYS A 94 -18.53 0.50 -9.48
N LEU A 95 -17.22 0.34 -9.33
CA LEU A 95 -16.63 -0.79 -8.63
C LEU A 95 -17.01 -0.63 -7.16
N ASN A 96 -17.92 -1.50 -6.76
CA ASN A 96 -18.38 -1.83 -5.41
C ASN A 96 -17.81 -0.90 -4.33
N GLN A 97 -18.57 0.13 -3.98
CA GLN A 97 -18.26 1.02 -2.87
C GLN A 97 -18.34 0.20 -1.58
N MET A 98 -17.25 -0.47 -1.23
CA MET A 98 -17.12 -1.19 0.03
C MET A 98 -17.35 -0.19 1.17
N ARG A 99 -17.92 -0.67 2.29
CA ARG A 99 -18.13 0.16 3.48
C ARG A 99 -16.82 0.86 3.86
N ARG A 100 -16.87 2.19 4.00
CA ARG A 100 -15.75 3.02 4.42
C ARG A 100 -15.37 2.63 5.84
N LEU A 101 -14.15 2.12 6.03
CA LEU A 101 -13.62 1.78 7.35
C LEU A 101 -12.90 2.97 8.01
N LEU A 102 -12.44 3.95 7.22
CA LEU A 102 -11.68 5.13 7.67
C LEU A 102 -11.84 6.31 6.69
N ASN A 103 -11.24 7.46 7.02
CA ASN A 103 -11.07 8.63 6.12
C ASN A 103 -10.03 8.36 5.01
N THR A 104 -10.17 7.23 4.33
CA THR A 104 -9.30 6.80 3.24
C THR A 104 -10.17 6.15 2.19
N GLU A 105 -10.10 6.64 0.96
CA GLU A 105 -10.79 6.01 -0.17
C GLU A 105 -9.86 5.04 -0.87
N LYS A 106 -10.42 3.88 -1.22
CA LYS A 106 -9.69 2.77 -1.82
C LYS A 106 -10.50 2.22 -2.99
N LEU A 107 -9.84 2.10 -4.14
CA LEU A 107 -10.38 1.47 -5.34
C LEU A 107 -9.47 0.31 -5.74
N ILE A 108 -10.01 -0.90 -5.79
CA ILE A 108 -9.29 -2.08 -6.31
C ILE A 108 -9.83 -2.39 -7.70
N PHE A 109 -8.94 -2.57 -8.67
CA PHE A 109 -9.30 -3.03 -10.01
C PHE A 109 -8.26 -4.01 -10.53
N LYS A 110 -8.65 -4.78 -11.55
CA LYS A 110 -7.76 -5.70 -12.25
C LYS A 110 -7.45 -5.12 -13.62
N SER A 111 -6.18 -5.10 -14.01
CA SER A 111 -5.80 -4.76 -15.37
C SER A 111 -6.13 -5.93 -16.29
N GLU A 112 -6.87 -5.67 -17.37
CA GLU A 112 -7.16 -6.66 -18.40
C GLU A 112 -5.93 -6.90 -19.31
N SER A 113 -6.00 -7.89 -20.20
CA SER A 113 -4.88 -8.36 -21.02
C SER A 113 -4.37 -7.31 -22.01
N LEU A 114 -3.06 -7.39 -22.31
CA LEU A 114 -2.27 -6.49 -23.18
C LEU A 114 -2.85 -6.31 -24.60
N GLU A 115 -3.71 -7.22 -25.07
CA GLU A 115 -4.35 -7.13 -26.40
C GLU A 115 -5.35 -5.97 -26.52
N GLU A 116 -5.96 -5.53 -25.42
CA GLU A 116 -6.81 -4.32 -25.39
C GLU A 116 -6.03 -3.04 -25.05
N VAL A 117 -4.78 -3.17 -24.58
CA VAL A 117 -3.86 -2.06 -24.26
C VAL A 117 -3.18 -1.50 -25.51
N ASN A 118 -3.16 -2.27 -26.61
CA ASN A 118 -2.70 -1.80 -27.93
C ASN A 118 -3.77 -1.01 -28.70
N ASN A 119 -5.04 -1.09 -28.29
CA ASN A 119 -6.00 -0.06 -28.64
C ASN A 119 -5.71 1.16 -27.77
N LYS A 120 -5.87 2.36 -28.34
CA LYS A 120 -5.48 3.66 -27.77
C LYS A 120 -6.23 4.06 -26.48
N ASP A 121 -6.84 3.11 -25.78
CA ASP A 121 -7.65 3.27 -24.60
C ASP A 121 -6.76 3.31 -23.35
N GLY A 122 -6.47 4.53 -22.89
CA GLY A 122 -5.88 4.75 -21.59
C GLY A 122 -6.86 4.39 -20.46
N LEU A 123 -6.32 3.88 -19.35
CA LEU A 123 -7.07 3.73 -18.10
C LEU A 123 -6.89 4.99 -17.26
N TYR A 124 -7.98 5.51 -16.72
CA TYR A 124 -7.97 6.73 -15.92
C TYR A 124 -8.68 6.53 -14.59
N VAL A 125 -8.31 7.33 -13.61
CA VAL A 125 -8.98 7.40 -12.31
C VAL A 125 -9.47 8.82 -12.12
N MET A 126 -10.77 8.97 -11.96
CA MET A 126 -11.40 10.22 -11.57
C MET A 126 -11.51 10.26 -10.06
N VAL A 127 -10.97 11.33 -9.50
CA VAL A 127 -11.05 11.68 -8.09
C VAL A 127 -12.02 12.84 -7.98
N THR A 128 -13.09 12.66 -7.22
CA THR A 128 -13.99 13.77 -6.86
C THR A 128 -13.95 14.03 -5.37
N VAL A 129 -14.20 15.26 -4.97
CA VAL A 129 -14.33 15.65 -3.57
C VAL A 129 -15.59 16.46 -3.34
N GLU A 130 -16.29 16.11 -2.26
CA GLU A 130 -17.47 16.81 -1.76
C GLU A 130 -17.24 17.15 -0.28
N PRO A 131 -17.72 18.30 0.21
CA PRO A 131 -17.65 18.63 1.63
C PRO A 131 -18.57 17.69 2.43
N GLU A 132 -18.06 17.13 3.53
CA GLU A 132 -18.86 16.33 4.45
C GLU A 132 -19.10 17.16 5.73
N GLY A 133 -20.34 17.30 6.19
CA GLY A 133 -20.66 18.03 7.43
C GLY A 133 -20.78 19.55 7.31
N ILE A 134 -21.03 20.19 8.46
CA ILE A 134 -21.31 21.63 8.59
C ILE A 134 -20.29 22.22 9.55
N VAL A 135 -19.70 23.37 9.19
CA VAL A 135 -18.78 24.08 10.09
C VAL A 135 -19.51 24.55 11.34
N ALA A 136 -19.04 24.09 12.50
CA ALA A 136 -19.66 24.41 13.80
C ALA A 136 -19.54 25.90 14.19
N ILE A 137 -18.59 26.64 13.60
CA ILE A 137 -18.36 28.06 13.90
C ILE A 137 -19.16 28.92 12.90
N PRO A 138 -20.20 29.64 13.36
CA PRO A 138 -20.94 30.54 12.49
C PRO A 138 -20.03 31.65 11.96
N ASN A 139 -20.17 31.99 10.67
CA ASN A 139 -19.39 33.00 9.92
C ASN A 139 -17.92 32.66 9.62
N PHE A 140 -17.45 31.45 9.94
CA PHE A 140 -16.12 31.03 9.49
C PHE A 140 -16.19 30.51 8.05
N LYS A 141 -15.33 31.02 7.16
CA LYS A 141 -15.25 30.49 5.79
C LYS A 141 -14.66 29.08 5.82
N GLU A 142 -15.36 28.14 5.21
CA GLU A 142 -14.83 26.81 4.92
C GLU A 142 -13.52 26.90 4.13
N ARG A 143 -12.65 25.91 4.31
CA ARG A 143 -11.41 25.83 3.51
C ARG A 143 -11.81 25.64 2.04
N SER A 144 -11.24 26.46 1.17
CA SER A 144 -11.52 26.39 -0.28
C SER A 144 -10.86 25.20 -0.96
N PHE A 145 -9.77 24.67 -0.39
CA PHE A 145 -9.00 23.56 -0.96
C PHE A 145 -8.68 22.52 0.10
N ILE A 146 -8.54 21.27 -0.36
CA ILE A 146 -8.05 20.14 0.41
C ILE A 146 -6.74 19.63 -0.19
N ILE A 147 -5.83 19.23 0.69
CA ILE A 147 -4.56 18.60 0.34
C ILE A 147 -4.71 17.09 0.55
N TYR A 148 -4.28 16.29 -0.41
CA TYR A 148 -4.32 14.83 -0.34
C TYR A 148 -3.08 14.22 -1.01
N ASN A 149 -2.80 12.96 -0.68
CA ASN A 149 -1.87 12.13 -1.44
C ASN A 149 -2.66 11.06 -2.19
N ILE A 150 -2.13 10.62 -3.32
CA ILE A 150 -2.70 9.53 -4.12
C ILE A 150 -1.60 8.59 -4.59
N VAL A 151 -1.84 7.30 -4.49
CA VAL A 151 -0.92 6.26 -4.96
C VAL A 151 -1.68 5.15 -5.67
N CYS A 152 -1.09 4.58 -6.71
CA CYS A 152 -1.52 3.35 -7.36
C CYS A 152 -0.49 2.27 -7.05
N GLU A 153 -0.85 1.21 -6.33
CA GLU A 153 0.05 0.11 -5.99
C GLU A 153 -0.38 -1.19 -6.66
N GLU A 154 0.60 -1.99 -7.09
CA GLU A 154 0.35 -3.36 -7.51
C GLU A 154 0.08 -4.25 -6.29
N GLN A 155 -0.93 -5.11 -6.40
CA GLN A 155 -1.35 -6.02 -5.35
C GLN A 155 -1.10 -7.47 -5.80
N LEU A 156 -0.41 -8.24 -4.96
CA LEU A 156 -0.13 -9.65 -5.16
C LEU A 156 -0.68 -10.43 -3.97
N LEU A 157 -1.59 -11.38 -4.22
CA LEU A 157 -2.27 -12.18 -3.18
C LEU A 157 -2.96 -11.34 -2.10
N GLY A 158 -3.49 -10.17 -2.46
CA GLY A 158 -4.13 -9.26 -1.51
C GLY A 158 -3.16 -8.35 -0.75
N ILE A 159 -1.85 -8.50 -0.93
CA ILE A 159 -0.80 -7.71 -0.26
C ILE A 159 -0.18 -6.73 -1.25
N ALA A 160 0.05 -5.48 -0.82
CA ALA A 160 0.74 -4.49 -1.63
C ALA A 160 2.18 -4.95 -1.93
N TYR A 161 2.63 -4.78 -3.17
CA TYR A 161 3.96 -5.22 -3.61
C TYR A 161 5.09 -4.62 -2.74
N SER A 162 4.92 -3.37 -2.31
CA SER A 162 5.83 -2.65 -1.40
C SER A 162 6.06 -3.35 -0.05
N CYS A 163 5.12 -4.19 0.40
CA CYS A 163 5.17 -4.87 1.70
C CYS A 163 5.77 -6.28 1.66
N TRP A 164 6.18 -6.81 0.50
CA TRP A 164 6.71 -8.18 0.40
C TRP A 164 8.03 -8.38 1.14
N SER A 165 8.83 -7.33 1.31
CA SER A 165 10.04 -7.37 2.14
C SER A 165 9.73 -7.78 3.59
N VAL A 166 8.60 -7.31 4.14
CA VAL A 166 8.15 -7.65 5.49
C VAL A 166 7.73 -9.12 5.56
N VAL A 167 7.06 -9.64 4.53
CA VAL A 167 6.68 -11.06 4.46
C VAL A 167 7.93 -11.95 4.48
N VAL A 168 8.94 -11.61 3.68
CA VAL A 168 10.24 -12.33 3.66
C VAL A 168 10.90 -12.29 5.04
N LEU A 169 10.91 -11.13 5.69
CA LEU A 169 11.47 -10.97 7.03
C LEU A 169 10.76 -11.86 8.06
N VAL A 170 9.42 -11.90 8.05
CA VAL A 170 8.63 -12.75 8.96
C VAL A 170 8.95 -14.23 8.74
N VAL A 171 9.04 -14.68 7.49
CA VAL A 171 9.43 -16.07 7.18
C VAL A 171 10.83 -16.38 7.69
N LEU A 172 11.78 -15.46 7.50
CA LEU A 172 13.15 -15.63 8.02
C LEU A 172 13.16 -15.73 9.55
N CYS A 173 12.40 -14.88 10.24
CA CYS A 173 12.26 -14.94 11.70
C CYS A 173 11.67 -16.27 12.17
N LEU A 174 10.66 -16.81 11.47
CA LEU A 174 10.08 -18.11 11.79
C LEU A 174 11.07 -19.26 11.59
N VAL A 175 11.87 -19.23 10.52
CA VAL A 175 12.91 -20.23 10.28
C VAL A 175 13.95 -20.20 11.41
N VAL A 176 14.41 -19.01 11.79
CA VAL A 176 15.36 -18.84 12.91
C VAL A 176 14.75 -19.33 14.22
N ALA A 177 13.49 -19.01 14.51
CA ALA A 177 12.78 -19.45 15.71
C ALA A 177 12.59 -20.98 15.79
N LEU A 178 12.56 -21.68 14.65
CA LEU A 178 12.49 -23.15 14.61
C LEU A 178 13.88 -23.82 14.70
N ILE A 179 14.92 -23.16 14.19
CA ILE A 179 16.29 -23.67 14.19
C ILE A 179 16.99 -23.42 15.53
N LEU A 180 16.84 -22.24 16.12
CA LEU A 180 17.49 -21.87 17.38
C LEU A 180 17.21 -22.86 18.51
N PRO A 181 15.95 -23.29 18.78
CA PRO A 181 15.68 -24.30 19.79
C PRO A 181 16.37 -25.63 19.49
N ARG A 182 16.45 -26.05 18.22
CA ARG A 182 17.13 -27.31 17.85
C ARG A 182 18.64 -27.29 18.07
N TYR A 183 19.28 -26.13 17.97
CA TYR A 183 20.73 -25.97 18.21
C TYR A 183 21.07 -25.72 19.68
N PHE A 184 20.18 -25.02 20.42
CA PHE A 184 20.44 -24.59 21.80
C PHE A 184 19.81 -25.50 22.86
N LEU A 185 18.78 -26.30 22.53
CA LEU A 185 18.25 -27.32 23.44
C LEU A 185 19.16 -28.55 23.41
N PRO A 186 19.72 -28.94 24.56
CA PRO A 186 20.42 -30.20 24.68
C PRO A 186 19.47 -31.37 24.41
N SER A 187 19.96 -32.39 23.69
CA SER A 187 19.21 -33.58 23.30
C SER A 187 18.60 -34.36 24.48
N TYR A 188 18.95 -34.04 25.73
CA TYR A 188 18.44 -34.68 26.95
C TYR A 188 17.07 -34.17 27.43
N LEU A 189 16.61 -32.98 27.02
CA LEU A 189 15.24 -32.49 27.34
C LEU A 189 14.19 -32.98 26.34
N LEU A 190 14.65 -33.54 25.22
CA LEU A 190 13.84 -34.24 24.21
C LEU A 190 13.84 -35.76 24.44
N MET A 191 14.15 -36.23 25.66
CA MET A 191 13.94 -37.62 26.06
C MET A 191 12.44 -37.90 26.18
N LYS A 192 11.84 -38.22 25.04
CA LYS A 192 11.14 -39.49 24.79
C LYS A 192 10.50 -40.12 26.04
N ASP A 193 9.21 -39.87 26.22
CA ASP A 193 8.30 -40.62 27.11
C ASP A 193 8.05 -42.02 26.52
N GLU A 194 9.10 -42.84 26.46
CA GLU A 194 9.05 -44.23 25.99
C GLU A 194 9.92 -45.10 26.91
N ASP A 195 9.65 -45.06 28.23
CA ASP A 195 10.02 -46.16 29.12
C ASP A 195 9.18 -46.14 30.42
N ARG A 196 7.85 -46.26 30.26
CA ARG A 196 6.94 -46.58 31.36
C ARG A 196 6.07 -47.79 31.01
N ASP A 197 6.73 -48.90 30.71
CA ASP A 197 6.15 -50.24 30.77
C ASP A 197 7.28 -51.29 30.84
N ARG A 198 7.87 -51.43 32.03
CA ARG A 198 8.55 -52.65 32.49
C ARG A 198 8.32 -52.85 33.97
#